data_AF-A0A920GTG4-F1
#
_entry.id   AF-A0A920GTG4-F1
#
_cell.length_a   1.000
_cell.length_b   1.000
_cell.length_c   1.000
_cell.angle_alpha   90.00
_cell.angle_beta   90.00
_cell.angle_gamma   90.00
#
_symmetry.space_group_name_H-M   'P 1'
#
loop_
_entity.id
_entity.type
_entity.pdbx_description
1 polymer ?
#
loop_
_entity_poly.entity_id
_entity_poly.type
_entity_poly.pdbx_seq_one_letter_code
_entity_poly.pdbx_strand_id
1 'polypeptide(L)'
;MSGEFSPEQAEVFRAQMLTEMAKMSCEDGLVMQIHPGSRRNHSNKIFSQFGLDKGFDIPGRTDYVSALKPLLDEVGLRTDLTIILFTLDETAIRENWLLWQAFIQP
;
A
#
# COMPACT_ATOMS: atom_id res chain seq x y z
N MET A 1 15.91 -19.95 1.64
CA MET A 1 14.90 -19.48 2.61
C MET A 1 14.18 -20.71 3.17
N SER A 2 13.94 -20.77 4.47
CA SER A 2 13.40 -21.94 5.19
C SER A 2 11.93 -22.25 4.90
N GLY A 3 11.26 -21.55 3.99
CA GLY A 3 9.85 -21.75 3.64
C GLY A 3 8.85 -21.34 4.74
N GLU A 4 9.31 -21.17 5.97
CA GLU A 4 8.53 -20.79 7.14
C GLU A 4 8.67 -19.30 7.43
N PHE A 5 7.54 -18.61 7.59
CA PHE A 5 7.45 -17.24 8.06
C PHE A 5 6.14 -17.02 8.81
N SER A 6 6.17 -16.15 9.81
CA SER A 6 4.95 -15.71 10.49
C SER A 6 4.18 -14.69 9.64
N PRO A 7 2.87 -14.49 9.88
CA PRO A 7 2.10 -13.43 9.23
C PRO A 7 2.73 -12.04 9.38
N GLU A 8 3.31 -11.75 10.56
CA GLU A 8 3.98 -10.49 10.88
C GLU A 8 5.26 -10.32 10.05
N GLN A 9 6.06 -11.39 9.91
CA GLN A 9 7.26 -11.37 9.06
C GLN A 9 6.89 -11.13 7.60
N ALA A 10 5.81 -11.74 7.11
CA ALA A 10 5.33 -11.51 5.76
C ALA A 10 4.86 -10.06 5.55
N GLU A 11 4.20 -9.46 6.54
CA GLU A 11 3.77 -8.06 6.49
C GLU A 11 4.96 -7.11 6.49
N VAL A 12 5.91 -7.29 7.40
CA VAL A 12 7.14 -6.49 7.45
C VAL A 12 7.93 -6.63 6.14
N PHE A 13 8.02 -7.83 5.59
CA PHE A 13 8.71 -8.05 4.32
C PHE A 13 8.02 -7.28 3.17
N ARG A 14 6.69 -7.37 3.05
CA ARG A 14 5.95 -6.57 2.04
C ARG A 14 6.18 -5.08 2.20
N ALA A 15 6.14 -4.58 3.45
CA ALA A 15 6.40 -3.18 3.75
C ALA A 15 7.82 -2.76 3.34
N GLN A 16 8.84 -3.55 3.66
CA GLN A 16 10.22 -3.28 3.25
C GLN A 16 10.35 -3.25 1.73
N MET A 17 9.74 -4.22 1.04
CA MET A 17 9.81 -4.28 -0.42
C MET A 17 9.18 -3.06 -1.09
N LEU A 18 8.15 -2.43 -0.50
CA LEU A 18 7.63 -1.16 -1.02
C LEU A 18 8.69 -0.06 -1.00
N THR A 19 9.46 0.06 0.10
CA THR A 19 10.55 1.04 0.20
C THR A 19 11.68 0.74 -0.78
N GLU A 20 12.07 -0.53 -0.94
CA GLU A 20 13.08 -0.91 -1.92
C GLU A 20 12.63 -0.62 -3.36
N MET A 21 11.37 -0.91 -3.70
CA MET A 21 10.81 -0.57 -5.01
C MET A 21 10.78 0.94 -5.24
N ALA A 22 10.49 1.74 -4.20
CA ALA A 22 10.53 3.20 -4.32
C ALA A 22 11.96 3.72 -4.54
N LYS A 23 12.97 3.14 -3.86
CA LYS A 23 14.39 3.45 -4.08
C LYS A 23 14.81 3.12 -5.52
N MET A 24 14.49 1.93 -6.00
CA MET A 24 14.76 1.52 -7.39
C MET A 24 14.02 2.41 -8.40
N SER A 25 12.77 2.79 -8.11
CA SER A 25 11.99 3.70 -8.98
C SER A 25 12.62 5.09 -9.11
N CYS A 26 13.33 5.56 -8.08
CA CYS A 26 14.10 6.80 -8.18
C CYS A 26 15.30 6.66 -9.13
N GLU A 27 15.85 5.45 -9.28
CA GLU A 27 17.01 5.20 -10.14
C GLU A 27 16.62 5.00 -11.61
N ASP A 28 15.51 4.28 -11.86
CA ASP A 28 15.07 3.93 -13.20
C ASP A 28 13.94 4.85 -13.75
N GLY A 29 13.38 5.72 -12.91
CA GLY A 29 12.35 6.68 -13.28
C GLY A 29 10.95 6.08 -13.48
N LEU A 30 10.70 4.86 -12.97
CA LEU A 30 9.37 4.25 -13.04
C LEU A 30 8.36 4.95 -12.11
N VAL A 31 7.11 5.02 -12.58
CA VAL A 31 5.98 5.45 -11.76
C VAL A 31 5.48 4.28 -10.91
N MET A 32 5.54 4.44 -9.59
CA MET A 32 5.09 3.41 -8.65
C MET A 32 3.61 3.58 -8.33
N GLN A 33 2.82 2.53 -8.52
CA GLN A 33 1.38 2.54 -8.20
C GLN A 33 1.10 1.63 -7.01
N ILE A 34 0.44 2.15 -5.97
CA ILE A 34 0.11 1.40 -4.76
C ILE A 34 -1.41 1.22 -4.68
N HIS A 35 -1.85 -0.05 -4.68
CA HIS A 35 -3.26 -0.45 -4.65
C HIS A 35 -3.58 -1.29 -3.40
N PRO A 36 -3.73 -0.66 -2.21
CA PRO A 36 -4.02 -1.35 -0.96
C PRO A 36 -5.54 -1.49 -0.72
N GLY A 37 -5.89 -2.17 0.38
CA GLY A 37 -7.25 -2.13 0.95
C GLY A 37 -8.15 -3.31 0.60
N SER A 38 -7.80 -4.15 -0.37
CA SER A 38 -8.61 -5.34 -0.69
C SER A 38 -8.36 -6.48 0.32
N ARG A 39 -9.43 -6.96 0.97
CA ARG A 39 -9.44 -8.23 1.72
C ARG A 39 -9.86 -9.34 0.76
N ARG A 40 -8.87 -10.02 0.20
CA ARG A 40 -9.06 -10.99 -0.88
C ARG A 40 -9.65 -12.32 -0.38
N ASN A 41 -10.38 -13.02 -1.25
CA ASN A 41 -10.86 -14.38 -1.04
C ASN A 41 -11.74 -14.56 0.21
N HIS A 42 -12.62 -13.60 0.50
CA HIS A 42 -13.42 -13.56 1.72
C HIS A 42 -14.39 -14.74 1.89
N SER A 43 -14.73 -15.45 0.79
CA SER A 43 -15.51 -16.69 0.84
C SER A 43 -14.62 -17.91 0.67
N ASN A 44 -14.35 -18.62 1.76
CA ASN A 44 -13.55 -19.85 1.75
C ASN A 44 -14.15 -20.93 0.83
N LYS A 45 -15.48 -21.07 0.80
CA LYS A 45 -16.16 -22.06 -0.05
C LYS A 45 -15.94 -21.78 -1.54
N ILE A 46 -16.05 -20.51 -1.94
CA ILE A 46 -15.85 -20.13 -3.34
C ILE A 46 -14.37 -20.24 -3.70
N PHE A 47 -13.48 -19.79 -2.81
CA PHE A 47 -12.04 -19.90 -3.02
C PHE A 47 -11.59 -21.36 -3.20
N SER A 48 -12.08 -22.29 -2.36
CA SER A 48 -11.72 -23.71 -2.47
C SER A 48 -12.25 -24.39 -3.74
N GLN A 49 -13.36 -23.90 -4.30
CA GLN A 49 -13.98 -24.50 -5.50
C GLN A 49 -13.49 -23.88 -6.81
N PHE A 50 -13.22 -22.57 -6.81
CA PHE A 50 -13.03 -21.79 -8.05
C PHE A 50 -11.74 -20.96 -8.07
N GLY A 51 -11.02 -20.86 -6.96
CA GLY A 51 -9.78 -20.09 -6.85
C GLY A 51 -9.98 -18.58 -6.73
N LEU A 52 -8.98 -17.83 -7.21
CA LEU A 52 -8.88 -16.36 -7.11
C LEU A 52 -9.85 -15.64 -8.05
N ASP A 53 -10.08 -14.34 -7.78
CA ASP A 53 -10.74 -13.40 -8.68
C ASP A 53 -12.19 -13.80 -9.08
N LYS A 54 -12.97 -14.24 -8.10
CA LYS A 54 -14.39 -14.61 -8.26
C LYS A 54 -15.38 -13.61 -7.65
N GLY A 55 -14.95 -12.37 -7.41
CA GLY A 55 -15.80 -11.31 -6.87
C GLY A 55 -16.02 -11.35 -5.36
N PHE A 56 -15.19 -12.11 -4.62
CA PHE A 56 -15.22 -12.18 -3.15
C PHE A 56 -14.05 -11.43 -2.50
N ASP A 57 -13.64 -10.33 -3.12
CA ASP A 57 -12.60 -9.42 -2.64
C ASP A 57 -13.30 -8.16 -2.12
N ILE A 58 -13.22 -7.93 -0.81
CA ILE A 58 -14.03 -6.90 -0.14
C ILE A 58 -13.13 -5.73 0.29
N PRO A 59 -13.50 -4.47 -0.01
CA PRO A 59 -12.81 -3.30 0.53
C PRO A 59 -12.75 -3.31 2.07
N GLY A 60 -11.62 -2.89 2.63
CA GLY A 60 -11.45 -2.69 4.06
C GLY A 60 -10.75 -1.37 4.38
N ARG A 61 -10.84 -0.94 5.64
CA ARG A 61 -10.18 0.28 6.11
C ARG A 61 -8.67 0.23 5.83
N THR A 62 -8.13 1.37 5.38
CA THR A 62 -6.71 1.52 5.04
C THR A 62 -6.11 2.74 5.71
N ASP A 63 -5.05 2.56 6.49
CA ASP A 63 -4.30 3.64 7.13
C ASP A 63 -3.07 3.99 6.30
N TYR A 64 -3.09 5.17 5.68
CA TYR A 64 -1.95 5.68 4.90
C TYR A 64 -0.97 6.49 5.75
N VAL A 65 -1.45 7.12 6.82
CA VAL A 65 -0.66 8.07 7.61
C VAL A 65 0.43 7.34 8.37
N SER A 66 0.07 6.26 9.08
CA SER A 66 1.07 5.47 9.80
C SER A 66 1.88 4.58 8.84
N ALA A 67 1.22 3.94 7.88
CA ALA A 67 1.83 2.91 7.04
C ALA A 67 2.86 3.47 6.05
N LEU A 68 2.63 4.67 5.49
CA LEU A 68 3.57 5.27 4.54
C LEU A 68 4.72 6.02 5.21
N LYS A 69 4.63 6.30 6.53
CA LYS A 69 5.64 7.10 7.23
C LYS A 69 7.07 6.57 7.01
N PRO A 70 7.40 5.27 7.18
CA PRO A 70 8.77 4.80 7.00
C PRO A 70 9.29 4.96 5.58
N LEU A 71 8.44 4.74 4.57
CA LEU A 71 8.81 4.94 3.17
C LEU A 71 9.07 6.42 2.88
N LEU A 72 8.19 7.30 3.38
CA LEU A 72 8.32 8.75 3.20
C LEU A 72 9.49 9.35 3.99
N ASP A 73 9.84 8.80 5.14
CA ASP A 73 11.05 9.19 5.89
C ASP A 73 12.31 8.92 5.05
N GLU A 74 12.34 7.81 4.29
CA GLU A 74 13.50 7.39 3.50
C GLU A 74 13.62 8.11 2.14
N VAL A 75 12.51 8.25 1.41
CA VAL A 75 12.51 8.75 0.01
C VAL A 75 11.51 9.87 -0.26
N GLY A 76 10.76 10.35 0.74
CA GLY A 76 9.67 11.32 0.54
C GLY A 76 10.11 12.72 0.08
N LEU A 77 11.40 13.06 0.21
CA LEU A 77 11.97 14.33 -0.29
C LEU A 77 12.69 14.20 -1.64
N ARG A 78 12.69 13.00 -2.25
CA ARG A 78 13.26 12.78 -3.58
C ARG A 78 12.38 13.43 -4.64
N THR A 79 12.97 14.28 -5.49
CA THR A 79 12.24 14.96 -6.57
C THR A 79 12.02 14.09 -7.80
N ASP A 80 12.66 12.94 -7.87
CA ASP A 80 12.57 11.95 -8.95
C ASP A 80 11.73 10.72 -8.58
N LEU A 81 11.08 10.74 -7.42
CA LEU A 81 10.09 9.74 -7.02
C LEU A 81 8.69 10.15 -7.48
N THR A 82 8.00 9.27 -8.21
CA THR A 82 6.58 9.46 -8.55
C THR A 82 5.76 8.28 -8.03
N ILE A 83 4.86 8.55 -7.08
CA ILE A 83 3.93 7.55 -6.52
C ILE A 83 2.49 7.96 -6.82
N ILE A 84 1.69 7.02 -7.31
CA ILE A 84 0.22 7.13 -7.42
C ILE A 84 -0.41 6.23 -6.35
N LEU A 85 -1.16 6.83 -5.44
CA LEU A 85 -1.89 6.13 -4.38
C LEU A 85 -3.34 5.91 -4.78
N PHE A 86 -3.76 4.65 -4.85
CA PHE A 86 -5.17 4.26 -5.00
C PHE A 86 -5.77 3.89 -3.65
N THR A 87 -7.09 3.95 -3.54
CA THR A 87 -7.80 3.51 -2.33
C THR A 87 -9.10 2.81 -2.69
N LEU A 88 -9.44 1.76 -1.91
CA LEU A 88 -10.79 1.19 -1.87
C LEU A 88 -11.61 1.70 -0.66
N ASP A 89 -10.98 2.54 0.16
CA ASP A 89 -11.59 3.17 1.34
C ASP A 89 -11.80 4.67 1.04
N GLU A 90 -13.05 5.05 0.77
CA GLU A 90 -13.43 6.44 0.48
C GLU A 90 -13.27 7.36 1.71
N THR A 91 -13.24 6.81 2.92
CA THR A 91 -13.06 7.60 4.15
C THR A 91 -11.63 8.12 4.27
N ALA A 92 -10.65 7.38 3.75
CA ALA A 92 -9.24 7.78 3.73
C ALA A 92 -9.02 9.07 2.93
N ILE A 93 -9.85 9.32 1.91
CA ILE A 93 -9.88 10.60 1.20
C ILE A 93 -10.39 11.67 2.16
N ARG A 94 -11.59 11.52 2.73
CA ARG A 94 -12.19 12.56 3.60
C ARG A 94 -11.33 12.94 4.81
N GLU A 95 -10.64 11.98 5.42
CA GLU A 95 -9.78 12.22 6.59
C GLU A 95 -8.44 12.90 6.20
N ASN A 96 -7.84 12.55 5.04
CA ASN A 96 -6.57 13.16 4.60
C ASN A 96 -6.71 14.56 4.00
N TRP A 97 -7.89 14.97 3.52
CA TRP A 97 -8.05 16.31 2.93
C TRP A 97 -7.82 17.45 3.93
N LEU A 98 -8.02 17.19 5.23
CA LEU A 98 -7.68 18.16 6.28
C LEU A 98 -6.16 18.27 6.51
N LEU A 99 -5.39 17.21 6.26
CA LEU A 99 -3.92 17.23 6.39
C LEU A 99 -3.24 17.92 5.21
N TRP A 100 -3.79 17.82 3.99
CA TRP A 100 -3.24 18.50 2.82
C TRP A 100 -3.29 20.04 2.90
N GLN A 101 -4.21 20.63 3.67
CA GLN A 101 -4.21 22.08 3.91
C GLN A 101 -3.09 22.53 4.87
N ALA A 102 -2.61 21.65 5.75
CA ALA A 102 -1.60 22.00 6.75
C ALA A 102 -0.17 22.12 6.18
N PHE A 103 0.08 21.59 4.98
CA PHE A 103 1.40 21.61 4.31
C PHE A 103 1.47 22.59 3.11
N ILE A 104 0.41 23.35 2.85
CA ILE A 104 0.43 24.48 1.91
C ILE A 104 0.18 25.76 2.70
N GLN A 105 1.18 26.19 3.44
CA GLN A 105 1.38 27.60 3.80
C GLN A 105 2.87 27.91 3.55
N PRO A 106 3.20 29.11 3.02
CA PRO A 106 4.55 29.47 2.61
C PRO A 106 5.57 29.45 3.77
#